data_AF-A0A6V8E8U6-F1
#
_entry.id   AF-A0A6V8E8U6-F1
#
_cell.length_a   1.000
_cell.length_b   1.000
_cell.length_c   1.000
_cell.angle_alpha   90.00
_cell.angle_beta   90.00
_cell.angle_gamma   90.00
#
_symmetry.space_group_name_H-M   'P 1'
#
loop_
_entity.id
_entity.type
_entity.pdbx_description
1 polymer ?
#
loop_
_entity_poly.entity_id
_entity_poly.type
_entity_poly.pdbx_seq_one_letter_code
_entity_poly.pdbx_strand_id
1 'polypeptide(L)'
;MKQRNESTETDEQPATKLPGLGNVPDGRRTLEGHTRPCEECGAVNWDFDITRGEITCGDCGLVAEENVPDPGAEWTNRDNGEDRSRVGRPMTYTLADKGLNTTIDVRDLNTGIASRHGMSSQARRDWRRRRVIDERSKTRKSRERNLVKANQFIRDRSGLPGPLQEEAARLYRRLSGEGFVTGRSIAGVTAACTYLVARQEGL
;
A
#
# COMPACT_ATOMS: atom_id res chain seq x y z
N MET A 1 6.87 -36.91 53.55
CA MET A 1 5.83 -36.56 52.57
C MET A 1 6.27 -35.30 51.85
N LYS A 2 6.74 -35.42 50.60
CA LYS A 2 7.15 -34.30 49.74
C LYS A 2 5.95 -33.93 48.88
N GLN A 3 5.38 -32.75 49.04
CA GLN A 3 4.45 -32.20 48.06
C GLN A 3 5.24 -31.36 47.06
N ARG A 4 5.07 -31.74 45.79
CA ARG A 4 5.76 -31.21 44.61
C ARG A 4 4.83 -30.12 44.04
N ASN A 5 5.25 -28.87 44.09
CA ASN A 5 4.53 -27.77 43.44
C ASN A 5 4.81 -27.83 41.94
N GLU A 6 3.82 -28.19 41.14
CA GLU A 6 3.81 -28.04 39.68
C GLU A 6 3.42 -26.60 39.35
N SER A 7 4.38 -25.81 38.90
CA SER A 7 4.15 -24.53 38.22
C SER A 7 3.85 -24.83 36.75
N THR A 8 2.62 -24.54 36.32
CA THR A 8 2.23 -24.54 34.90
C THR A 8 2.89 -23.36 34.20
N GLU A 9 3.93 -23.63 33.41
CA GLU A 9 4.54 -22.67 32.48
C GLU A 9 3.57 -22.44 31.31
N THR A 10 3.06 -21.23 31.16
CA THR A 10 2.36 -20.80 29.96
C THR A 10 3.38 -20.49 28.88
N ASP A 11 3.38 -21.30 27.82
CA ASP A 11 4.25 -21.22 26.65
C ASP A 11 3.87 -20.00 25.79
N GLU A 12 4.45 -18.83 26.08
CA GLU A 12 4.42 -17.67 25.18
C GLU A 12 5.32 -17.97 23.98
N GLN A 13 4.70 -18.37 22.86
CA GLN A 13 5.42 -18.53 21.61
C GLN A 13 5.92 -17.16 21.11
N PRO A 14 7.24 -16.98 20.89
CA PRO A 14 7.76 -15.72 20.37
C PRO A 14 7.35 -15.55 18.91
N ALA A 15 6.88 -14.34 18.57
CA ALA A 15 6.52 -13.94 17.23
C ALA A 15 7.62 -14.32 16.22
N THR A 16 7.26 -15.14 15.23
CA THR A 16 8.12 -15.55 14.12
C THR A 16 8.64 -14.32 13.38
N LYS A 17 9.92 -13.99 13.60
CA LYS A 17 10.65 -12.99 12.82
C LYS A 17 10.95 -13.56 11.43
N LEU A 18 10.11 -13.23 10.45
CA LEU A 18 10.43 -13.48 9.04
C LEU A 18 11.57 -12.53 8.61
N PRO A 19 12.68 -13.03 8.06
CA PRO A 19 13.80 -12.20 7.65
C PRO A 19 13.46 -11.46 6.33
N GLY A 20 13.56 -10.13 6.32
CA GLY A 20 13.51 -9.31 5.10
C GLY A 20 12.53 -8.14 5.12
N LEU A 21 11.51 -8.18 5.99
CA LEU A 21 10.63 -7.04 6.23
C LEU A 21 11.21 -6.25 7.41
N GLY A 22 12.01 -5.22 7.12
CA GLY A 22 12.39 -4.23 8.13
C GLY A 22 11.12 -3.71 8.82
N ASN A 23 11.13 -3.60 10.15
CA ASN A 23 10.01 -3.22 11.02
C ASN A 23 8.91 -2.50 10.23
N VAL A 24 7.89 -3.26 9.81
CA VAL A 24 6.60 -2.63 9.52
C VAL A 24 6.25 -1.99 10.85
N PRO A 25 6.10 -0.66 10.93
CA PRO A 25 5.53 -0.09 12.13
C PRO A 25 4.21 -0.83 12.28
N ASP A 26 4.04 -1.58 13.37
CA ASP A 26 2.74 -2.11 13.75
C ASP A 26 1.89 -0.91 14.12
N GLY A 27 1.51 -0.15 13.10
CA GLY A 27 0.64 0.98 13.16
C GLY A 27 -0.77 0.42 13.18
N ARG A 28 -1.07 -0.45 14.15
CA ARG A 28 -2.36 -0.38 14.81
C ARG A 28 -2.50 1.09 15.17
N ARG A 29 -3.36 1.79 14.44
CA ARG A 29 -3.72 3.17 14.73
C ARG A 29 -4.49 3.13 16.03
N THR A 30 -3.76 3.06 17.14
CA THR A 30 -4.33 3.20 18.48
C THR A 30 -4.86 4.61 18.56
N LEU A 31 -6.19 4.75 18.58
CA LEU A 31 -6.85 5.98 18.97
C LEU A 31 -6.42 6.33 20.41
N GLU A 32 -6.47 7.61 20.76
CA GLU A 32 -5.89 8.17 21.98
C GLU A 32 -6.60 7.63 23.25
N GLY A 33 -6.27 6.39 23.65
CA GLY A 33 -6.82 5.70 24.83
C GLY A 33 -6.00 4.48 25.26
N HIS A 34 -5.48 3.68 24.31
CA HIS A 34 -4.85 2.37 24.62
C HIS A 34 -3.39 2.40 25.02
N THR A 35 -2.78 3.60 25.06
CA THR A 35 -1.39 3.78 25.51
C THR A 35 -1.30 4.33 26.92
N ARG A 36 -2.42 4.75 27.51
CA ARG A 36 -2.49 5.24 28.89
C ARG A 36 -2.96 4.11 29.83
N PRO A 37 -2.51 4.13 31.10
CA PRO A 37 -3.06 3.24 32.11
C PRO A 37 -4.55 3.56 32.33
N CYS A 38 -5.34 2.53 32.63
CA CYS A 38 -6.76 2.65 32.96
C CYS A 38 -6.97 3.66 34.11
N GLU A 39 -7.95 4.55 33.97
CA GLU A 39 -8.24 5.58 34.97
C GLU A 39 -8.76 5.01 36.30
N GLU A 40 -9.37 3.82 36.27
CA GLU A 40 -9.96 3.17 37.45
C GLU A 40 -8.97 2.24 38.18
N CYS A 41 -8.24 1.39 37.45
CA CYS A 41 -7.38 0.37 38.06
C CYS A 41 -5.88 0.58 37.83
N GLY A 42 -5.49 1.54 36.99
CA GLY A 42 -4.09 1.81 36.64
C GLY A 42 -3.40 0.75 35.78
N ALA A 43 -4.11 -0.32 35.41
CA ALA A 43 -3.57 -1.37 34.55
C ALA A 43 -3.49 -0.95 33.08
N VAL A 44 -2.58 -1.56 32.33
CA VAL A 44 -2.40 -1.34 30.87
C VAL A 44 -2.87 -2.57 30.09
N ASN A 45 -3.84 -3.30 30.64
CA ASN A 45 -4.43 -4.48 30.03
C ASN A 45 -5.70 -4.07 29.25
N TRP A 46 -5.56 -3.82 27.95
CA TRP A 46 -6.65 -3.42 27.05
C TRP A 46 -6.99 -4.55 26.08
N ASP A 47 -8.26 -4.95 26.04
CA ASP A 47 -8.81 -5.92 25.11
C ASP A 47 -9.76 -5.24 24.11
N PHE A 48 -9.68 -5.65 22.84
CA PHE A 48 -10.51 -5.10 21.77
C PHE A 48 -11.54 -6.14 21.30
N ASP A 49 -12.80 -5.90 21.61
CA ASP A 49 -13.90 -6.72 21.13
C ASP A 49 -14.36 -6.21 19.76
N ILE A 50 -13.92 -6.92 18.71
CA ILE A 50 -14.28 -6.64 17.31
C ILE A 50 -15.79 -6.78 17.07
N THR A 51 -16.49 -7.65 17.81
CA THR A 51 -17.92 -7.91 17.56
C THR A 51 -18.81 -6.79 18.06
N ARG A 52 -18.38 -6.08 19.11
CA ARG A 52 -19.08 -4.93 19.69
C ARG A 52 -18.48 -3.59 19.28
N GLY A 53 -17.24 -3.58 18.78
CA GLY A 53 -16.50 -2.36 18.49
C GLY A 53 -16.15 -1.61 19.77
N GLU A 54 -15.81 -2.34 20.84
CA GLU A 54 -15.55 -1.79 22.16
C GLU A 54 -14.12 -2.10 22.59
N ILE A 55 -13.47 -1.17 23.27
CA ILE A 55 -12.19 -1.42 23.93
C ILE A 55 -12.39 -1.39 25.43
N THR A 56 -12.05 -2.51 26.04
CA THR A 56 -12.32 -2.79 27.45
C THR A 56 -11.04 -3.04 28.21
N CYS A 57 -10.99 -2.65 29.48
CA CYS A 57 -9.90 -3.06 30.35
C CYS A 57 -10.13 -4.50 30.83
N GLY A 58 -9.16 -5.38 30.59
CA GLY A 58 -9.27 -6.80 30.97
C GLY A 58 -9.33 -7.04 32.48
N ASP A 59 -8.88 -6.07 33.29
CA ASP A 59 -8.77 -6.24 34.75
C ASP A 59 -9.98 -5.69 35.52
N CYS A 60 -10.51 -4.53 35.12
CA CYS A 60 -11.64 -3.88 35.81
C CYS A 60 -12.93 -3.83 34.99
N GLY A 61 -12.90 -4.20 33.71
CA GLY A 61 -14.07 -4.18 32.83
C GLY A 61 -14.51 -2.78 32.38
N LEU A 62 -13.69 -1.73 32.60
CA LEU A 62 -13.98 -0.39 32.11
C LEU A 62 -14.01 -0.39 30.57
N VAL A 63 -15.12 0.09 29.99
CA VAL A 63 -15.20 0.39 28.56
C VAL A 63 -14.61 1.78 28.34
N ALA A 64 -13.46 1.84 27.68
CA ALA A 64 -12.76 3.10 27.41
C ALA A 64 -13.26 3.78 26.14
N GLU A 65 -13.65 3.00 25.13
CA GLU A 65 -14.16 3.50 23.86
C GLU A 65 -15.21 2.54 23.30
N GLU A 66 -16.28 3.10 22.74
CA GLU A 66 -17.38 2.41 22.08
C GLU A 66 -17.45 2.85 20.61
N ASN A 67 -17.97 2.00 19.73
CA ASN A 67 -18.04 2.23 18.27
C ASN A 67 -16.67 2.48 17.63
N VAL A 68 -15.65 1.75 18.09
CA VAL A 68 -14.30 1.81 17.53
C VAL A 68 -14.35 1.37 16.07
N PRO A 69 -13.90 2.23 15.14
CA PRO A 69 -13.79 1.84 13.73
C PRO A 69 -12.84 0.64 13.59
N ASP A 70 -13.19 -0.34 12.77
CA ASP A 70 -12.33 -1.50 12.54
C ASP A 70 -10.97 -1.03 11.97
N PRO A 71 -9.84 -1.28 12.67
CA PRO A 71 -8.52 -0.97 12.15
C PRO A 71 -8.08 -1.92 11.04
N GLY A 72 -8.85 -3.00 10.80
CA GLY A 72 -8.70 -3.93 9.70
C GLY A 72 -8.75 -3.27 8.33
N ALA A 73 -8.27 -4.00 7.32
CA ALA A 73 -8.30 -3.52 5.95
C ALA A 73 -9.72 -3.58 5.38
N GLU A 74 -10.56 -2.59 5.68
CA GLU A 74 -11.94 -2.49 5.15
C GLU A 74 -12.03 -2.39 3.60
N TRP A 75 -10.94 -2.53 2.84
CA TRP A 75 -10.86 -2.06 1.45
C TRP A 75 -10.20 -3.01 0.43
N THR A 76 -10.13 -4.32 0.68
CA THR A 76 -9.72 -5.26 -0.39
C THR A 76 -10.69 -6.43 -0.54
N ASN A 77 -11.88 -6.16 -1.09
CA ASN A 77 -12.59 -7.21 -1.82
C ASN A 77 -11.69 -7.63 -3.00
N ARG A 78 -11.11 -8.83 -2.87
CA ARG A 78 -10.34 -9.50 -3.94
C ARG A 78 -11.24 -10.17 -4.97
N ASP A 79 -12.56 -10.11 -4.79
CA ASP A 79 -13.52 -10.61 -5.77
C ASP A 79 -13.61 -9.69 -6.98
N ASN A 80 -13.57 -10.29 -8.16
CA ASN A 80 -13.58 -9.65 -9.47
C ASN A 80 -14.93 -8.98 -9.83
N GLY A 81 -15.75 -8.60 -8.84
CA GLY A 81 -17.04 -7.94 -9.02
C GLY A 81 -16.92 -6.42 -9.17
N GLU A 82 -17.97 -5.78 -9.70
CA GLU A 82 -18.15 -4.33 -9.66
C GLU A 82 -18.34 -3.87 -8.19
N ASP A 83 -17.23 -3.68 -7.50
CA ASP A 83 -17.20 -3.18 -6.14
C ASP A 83 -17.53 -1.68 -6.09
N ARG A 84 -18.73 -1.36 -5.60
CA ARG A 84 -19.25 0.01 -5.42
C ARG A 84 -18.70 0.73 -4.19
N SER A 85 -17.91 0.06 -3.36
CA SER A 85 -17.31 0.65 -2.14
C SER A 85 -15.92 1.26 -2.38
N ARG A 86 -15.33 1.07 -3.58
CA ARG A 86 -13.94 1.45 -3.87
C ARG A 86 -13.74 2.97 -3.85
N VAL A 87 -13.22 3.49 -2.73
CA VAL A 87 -12.79 4.89 -2.55
C VAL A 87 -11.50 5.26 -3.30
N GLY A 88 -10.84 4.30 -3.97
CA GLY A 88 -9.65 4.57 -4.78
C GLY A 88 -8.81 3.33 -5.07
N ARG A 89 -7.67 3.53 -5.75
CA ARG A 89 -6.63 2.48 -5.93
C ARG A 89 -5.60 2.60 -4.80
N PRO A 90 -5.03 1.47 -4.33
CA PRO A 90 -3.90 1.53 -3.40
C PRO A 90 -2.74 2.30 -4.04
N MET A 91 -2.00 3.01 -3.19
CA MET A 91 -0.80 3.70 -3.62
C MET A 91 0.25 2.66 -4.03
N THR A 92 0.91 2.86 -5.18
CA THR A 92 1.89 1.91 -5.71
C THR A 92 3.12 2.59 -6.32
N TYR A 93 4.29 2.07 -6.02
CA TYR A 93 5.57 2.53 -6.53
C TYR A 93 5.74 2.29 -8.04
N THR A 94 5.03 1.30 -8.59
CA THR A 94 4.97 1.06 -10.05
C THR A 94 4.37 2.22 -10.87
N LEU A 95 3.68 3.19 -10.24
CA LEU A 95 3.27 4.44 -10.87
C LEU A 95 4.15 5.61 -10.42
N ALA A 96 4.52 6.50 -11.36
CA ALA A 96 5.38 7.65 -11.09
C ALA A 96 4.83 8.59 -9.99
N ASP A 97 3.50 8.77 -9.96
CA ASP A 97 2.80 9.62 -8.98
C ASP A 97 2.16 8.83 -7.84
N LYS A 98 2.59 7.58 -7.66
CA LYS A 98 2.04 6.63 -6.70
C LYS A 98 0.55 6.30 -6.84
N GLY A 99 -0.15 6.80 -7.85
CA GLY A 99 -1.59 6.60 -8.02
C GLY A 99 -2.45 7.80 -7.62
N LEU A 100 -1.84 8.96 -7.33
CA LEU A 100 -2.57 10.21 -7.03
C LEU A 100 -3.26 10.81 -8.27
N ASN A 101 -2.70 10.55 -9.46
CA ASN A 101 -3.26 11.04 -10.71
C ASN A 101 -4.27 10.05 -11.29
N THR A 102 -5.38 10.57 -11.82
CA THR A 102 -6.34 9.81 -12.62
C THR A 102 -5.92 9.81 -14.09
N THR A 103 -6.35 8.82 -14.87
CA THR A 103 -6.00 8.72 -16.31
C THR A 103 -7.26 8.53 -17.14
N ILE A 104 -7.36 9.32 -18.22
CA ILE A 104 -8.40 9.15 -19.23
C ILE A 104 -7.92 8.08 -20.23
N ASP A 105 -8.50 6.88 -20.20
CA ASP A 105 -8.10 5.80 -21.10
C ASP A 105 -8.55 6.09 -22.54
N VAL A 106 -7.71 5.70 -23.51
CA VAL A 106 -8.05 5.72 -24.94
C VAL A 106 -9.27 4.85 -25.21
N ARG A 107 -9.38 3.73 -24.50
CA ARG A 107 -10.46 2.75 -24.69
C ARG A 107 -11.83 3.35 -24.42
N ASP A 108 -11.96 4.25 -23.46
CA ASP A 108 -13.23 4.92 -23.17
C ASP A 108 -13.66 5.84 -24.33
N LEU A 109 -12.67 6.41 -25.04
CA LEU A 109 -12.89 7.37 -26.11
C LEU A 109 -12.93 6.74 -27.51
N ASN A 110 -12.32 5.58 -27.72
CA ASN A 110 -12.23 4.95 -29.04
C ASN A 110 -13.26 3.83 -29.22
N THR A 111 -13.63 3.14 -28.15
CA THR A 111 -14.63 2.08 -28.21
C THR A 111 -16.03 2.68 -28.35
N GLY A 112 -17.00 1.95 -28.93
CA GLY A 112 -18.41 2.36 -29.00
C GLY A 112 -19.04 2.69 -27.63
N ILE A 113 -18.34 2.39 -26.53
CA ILE A 113 -18.67 2.75 -25.14
C ILE A 113 -19.10 4.21 -25.02
N ALA A 114 -18.25 5.18 -25.40
CA ALA A 114 -18.67 6.58 -25.26
C ALA A 114 -19.87 6.96 -26.15
N SER A 115 -20.13 6.24 -27.26
CA SER A 115 -21.36 6.45 -28.05
C SER A 115 -22.58 5.87 -27.34
N ARG A 116 -22.43 4.72 -26.65
CA ARG A 116 -23.48 4.12 -25.81
C ARG A 116 -23.86 5.02 -24.64
N HIS A 117 -22.92 5.80 -24.12
CA HIS A 117 -23.18 6.82 -23.10
C HIS A 117 -23.63 8.18 -23.67
N GLY A 118 -24.04 8.24 -24.95
CA GLY A 118 -24.61 9.45 -25.55
C GLY A 118 -23.59 10.57 -25.86
N MET A 119 -22.29 10.29 -25.89
CA MET A 119 -21.27 11.29 -26.16
C MET A 119 -21.28 11.69 -27.65
N SER A 120 -21.48 12.98 -27.93
CA SER A 120 -21.41 13.52 -29.29
C SER A 120 -20.01 13.41 -29.89
N SER A 121 -19.92 13.42 -31.22
CA SER A 121 -18.64 13.36 -31.95
C SER A 121 -17.73 14.56 -31.62
N GLN A 122 -18.32 15.73 -31.36
CA GLN A 122 -17.60 16.93 -30.92
C GLN A 122 -17.04 16.75 -29.51
N ALA A 123 -17.87 16.33 -28.55
CA ALA A 123 -17.43 16.07 -27.17
C ALA A 123 -16.30 15.02 -27.14
N ARG A 124 -16.39 13.99 -28.00
CA ARG A 124 -15.34 12.97 -28.13
C ARG A 124 -14.00 13.54 -28.59
N ARG A 125 -14.01 14.48 -29.55
CA ARG A 125 -12.81 15.19 -30.00
C ARG A 125 -12.23 16.07 -28.88
N ASP A 126 -13.09 16.74 -28.12
CA ASP A 126 -12.66 17.57 -26.99
C ASP A 126 -12.03 16.72 -25.87
N TRP A 127 -12.62 15.57 -25.54
CA TRP A 127 -12.05 14.63 -24.59
C TRP A 127 -10.72 14.03 -25.04
N ARG A 128 -10.56 13.75 -26.35
CA ARG A 128 -9.25 13.37 -26.91
C ARG A 128 -8.20 14.46 -26.70
N ARG A 129 -8.56 15.74 -26.88
CA ARG A 129 -7.67 16.87 -26.60
C ARG A 129 -7.32 16.95 -25.11
N ARG A 130 -8.31 16.83 -24.23
CA ARG A 130 -8.12 16.82 -22.76
C ARG A 130 -7.18 15.70 -22.31
N ARG A 131 -7.33 14.49 -22.86
CA ARG A 131 -6.43 13.37 -22.61
C ARG A 131 -4.97 13.69 -22.97
N VAL A 132 -4.74 14.31 -24.12
CA VAL A 132 -3.37 14.69 -24.54
C VAL A 132 -2.78 15.73 -23.59
N ILE A 133 -3.59 16.68 -23.11
CA ILE A 133 -3.16 17.68 -22.12
C ILE A 133 -2.84 17.02 -20.77
N ASP A 134 -3.68 16.09 -20.33
CA ASP A 134 -3.48 15.30 -19.11
C ASP A 134 -2.19 14.46 -19.15
N GLU A 135 -1.89 13.78 -20.26
CA GLU A 135 -0.64 13.01 -20.39
C GLU A 135 0.60 13.93 -20.36
N ARG A 136 0.49 15.12 -20.96
CA ARG A 136 1.57 16.12 -20.97
C ARG A 136 1.83 16.72 -19.60
N SER A 137 0.79 16.90 -18.77
CA SER A 137 0.96 17.47 -17.43
C SER A 137 1.75 16.52 -16.51
N LYS A 138 1.53 15.20 -16.64
CA LYS A 138 2.20 14.12 -15.88
C LYS A 138 3.67 13.91 -16.23
N THR A 139 4.09 14.37 -17.41
CA THR A 139 5.45 14.14 -17.93
C THR A 139 6.26 15.43 -18.03
N ARG A 140 5.81 16.51 -17.38
CA ARG A 140 6.47 17.83 -17.46
C ARG A 140 7.85 17.81 -16.80
N LYS A 141 8.01 17.17 -15.64
CA LYS A 141 9.31 17.14 -14.94
C LYS A 141 10.20 16.01 -15.46
N SER A 142 11.51 16.27 -15.59
CA SER A 142 12.50 15.27 -16.01
C SER A 142 12.50 14.04 -15.09
N ARG A 143 12.37 14.26 -13.78
CA ARG A 143 12.32 13.19 -12.77
C ARG A 143 11.11 12.27 -12.95
N GLU A 144 9.92 12.84 -13.20
CA GLU A 144 8.69 12.07 -13.44
C GLU A 144 8.82 11.23 -14.72
N ARG A 145 9.33 11.81 -15.81
CA ARG A 145 9.63 11.07 -17.06
C ARG A 145 10.60 9.91 -16.84
N ASN A 146 11.61 10.11 -15.99
CA ASN A 146 12.58 9.06 -15.67
C ASN A 146 11.93 7.93 -14.86
N LEU A 147 11.05 8.25 -13.92
CA LEU A 147 10.28 7.25 -13.16
C LEU A 147 9.35 6.45 -14.06
N VAL A 148 8.64 7.09 -14.98
CA VAL A 148 7.79 6.41 -15.96
C VAL A 148 8.60 5.40 -16.78
N LYS A 149 9.75 5.82 -17.33
CA LYS A 149 10.63 4.95 -18.11
C LYS A 149 11.20 3.79 -17.30
N ALA A 150 11.64 4.04 -16.07
CA ALA A 150 12.18 3.00 -15.20
C ALA A 150 11.11 1.96 -14.85
N ASN A 151 9.92 2.41 -14.45
CA ASN A 151 8.81 1.51 -14.14
C ASN A 151 8.35 0.70 -15.36
N GLN A 152 8.48 1.25 -16.57
CA GLN A 152 8.26 0.51 -17.81
C GLN A 152 9.31 -0.61 -17.98
N PHE A 153 10.61 -0.33 -17.77
CA PHE A 153 11.64 -1.38 -17.83
C PHE A 153 11.45 -2.46 -16.77
N ILE A 154 11.07 -2.09 -15.55
CA ILE A 154 10.76 -3.06 -14.48
C ILE A 154 9.61 -3.95 -14.93
N ARG A 155 8.51 -3.37 -15.42
CA ARG A 155 7.34 -4.16 -15.82
C ARG A 155 7.60 -5.07 -17.03
N ASP A 156 8.26 -4.54 -18.05
CA ASP A 156 8.39 -5.20 -19.35
C ASP A 156 9.58 -6.17 -19.42
N ARG A 157 10.64 -5.94 -18.61
CA ARG A 157 11.91 -6.67 -18.74
C ARG A 157 12.43 -7.34 -17.46
N SER A 158 11.86 -7.06 -16.29
CA SER A 158 12.41 -7.63 -15.04
C SER A 158 12.20 -9.14 -14.92
N GLY A 159 11.12 -9.69 -15.49
CA GLY A 159 10.68 -11.06 -15.23
C GLY A 159 10.26 -11.33 -13.78
N LEU A 160 10.23 -10.31 -12.92
CA LEU A 160 9.91 -10.45 -11.51
C LEU A 160 8.39 -10.51 -11.27
N PRO A 161 7.92 -11.20 -10.21
CA PRO A 161 6.53 -11.15 -9.79
C PRO A 161 6.16 -9.74 -9.27
N GLY A 162 4.86 -9.41 -9.31
CA GLY A 162 4.35 -8.07 -8.98
C GLY A 162 4.87 -7.45 -7.67
N PRO A 163 4.93 -8.18 -6.54
CA PRO A 163 5.48 -7.66 -5.29
C PRO A 163 6.96 -7.24 -5.40
N LEU A 164 7.76 -8.00 -6.14
CA LEU A 164 9.18 -7.69 -6.32
C LEU A 164 9.42 -6.55 -7.33
N GLN A 165 8.53 -6.40 -8.31
CA GLN A 165 8.52 -5.21 -9.16
C GLN A 165 8.24 -3.93 -8.36
N GLU A 166 7.35 -4.02 -7.37
CA GLU A 166 7.02 -2.91 -6.48
C GLU A 166 8.23 -2.49 -5.63
N GLU A 167 8.96 -3.47 -5.06
CA GLU A 167 10.20 -3.20 -4.31
C GLU A 167 11.30 -2.61 -5.19
N ALA A 168 11.48 -3.12 -6.41
CA ALA A 168 12.42 -2.56 -7.37
C ALA A 168 12.07 -1.09 -7.72
N ALA A 169 10.79 -0.79 -7.91
CA ALA A 169 10.31 0.56 -8.18
C ALA A 169 10.49 1.49 -6.96
N ARG A 170 10.28 0.98 -5.74
CA ARG A 170 10.53 1.70 -4.48
C ARG A 170 12.01 2.08 -4.36
N LEU A 171 12.91 1.14 -4.62
CA LEU A 171 14.36 1.34 -4.55
C LEU A 171 14.83 2.34 -5.61
N TYR A 172 14.38 2.21 -6.86
CA TYR A 172 14.69 3.17 -7.92
C TYR A 172 14.21 4.60 -7.57
N ARG A 173 13.00 4.74 -7.02
CA ARG A 173 12.49 6.05 -6.60
C ARG A 173 13.34 6.69 -5.51
N ARG A 174 13.82 5.90 -4.54
CA ARG A 174 14.73 6.36 -3.49
C ARG A 174 16.03 6.88 -4.09
N LEU A 175 16.68 6.08 -4.94
CA LEU A 175 17.92 6.47 -5.63
C LEU A 175 17.73 7.73 -6.51
N SER A 176 16.58 7.86 -7.17
CA SER A 176 16.24 9.05 -7.93
C SER A 176 16.05 10.29 -7.05
N GLY A 177 15.62 10.13 -5.80
CA GLY A 177 15.49 11.23 -4.84
C GLY A 177 16.81 11.67 -4.24
N GLU A 178 17.72 10.72 -4.04
CA GLU A 178 19.08 10.96 -3.54
C GLU A 178 20.04 11.44 -4.65
N GLY A 179 19.59 11.51 -5.91
CA GLY A 179 20.37 12.03 -7.03
C GLY A 179 21.30 11.01 -7.71
N PHE A 180 21.28 9.74 -7.32
CA PHE A 180 22.15 8.72 -7.91
C PHE A 180 21.84 8.37 -9.37
N VAL A 181 20.69 8.81 -9.91
CA VAL A 181 20.28 8.54 -11.30
C VAL A 181 20.83 9.59 -12.28
N THR A 182 21.19 10.79 -11.81
CA THR A 182 21.64 11.87 -12.71
C THR A 182 22.99 11.53 -13.34
N GLY A 183 23.07 11.59 -14.68
CA GLY A 183 24.29 11.26 -15.43
C GLY A 183 24.47 9.76 -15.72
N ARG A 184 23.55 8.89 -15.29
CA ARG A 184 23.60 7.45 -15.54
C ARG A 184 22.47 7.00 -16.47
N SER A 185 22.64 5.84 -17.11
CA SER A 185 21.58 5.26 -17.93
C SER A 185 20.42 4.78 -17.05
N ILE A 186 19.21 5.21 -17.37
CA ILE A 186 17.99 4.79 -16.64
C ILE A 186 17.86 3.27 -16.65
N ALA A 187 18.10 2.65 -17.81
CA ALA A 187 18.06 1.20 -17.96
C ALA A 187 19.11 0.49 -17.08
N GLY A 188 20.33 1.02 -16.98
CA GLY A 188 21.39 0.44 -16.16
C GLY A 188 21.08 0.51 -14.67
N VAL A 189 20.62 1.67 -14.20
CA VAL A 189 20.22 1.82 -12.78
C VAL A 189 19.01 0.94 -12.46
N THR A 190 18.04 0.88 -13.38
CA THR A 190 16.86 0.02 -13.20
C THR A 190 17.25 -1.46 -13.12
N ALA A 191 18.13 -1.93 -14.02
CA ALA A 191 18.63 -3.30 -14.00
C ALA A 191 19.37 -3.62 -12.69
N ALA A 192 20.16 -2.68 -12.17
CA ALA A 192 20.82 -2.83 -10.88
C ALA A 192 19.80 -2.95 -9.73
N CYS A 193 18.75 -2.13 -9.70
CA CYS A 193 17.68 -2.23 -8.71
C CYS A 193 16.98 -3.60 -8.76
N THR A 194 16.61 -4.04 -9.96
CA THR A 194 15.95 -5.33 -10.20
C THR A 194 16.83 -6.49 -9.75
N TYR A 195 18.11 -6.46 -10.10
CA TYR A 195 19.08 -7.49 -9.70
C TYR A 195 19.27 -7.54 -8.19
N LEU A 196 19.35 -6.38 -7.51
CA LEU A 196 19.47 -6.33 -6.05
C LEU A 196 18.28 -6.97 -5.35
N VAL A 197 17.06 -6.68 -5.82
CA VAL A 197 15.82 -7.27 -5.28
C VAL A 197 15.80 -8.77 -5.53
N ALA A 198 16.08 -9.21 -6.77
CA ALA A 198 16.15 -10.63 -7.11
C ALA A 198 17.15 -11.38 -6.21
N ARG A 199 18.34 -10.80 -6.00
CA ARG A 199 19.38 -11.37 -5.15
C ARG A 199 18.98 -11.45 -3.67
N GLN A 200 18.25 -10.46 -3.15
CA GLN A 200 17.77 -10.46 -1.76
C GLN A 200 16.76 -11.57 -1.51
N GLU A 201 15.93 -11.89 -2.51
CA GLU A 201 14.92 -12.94 -2.47
C GLU A 201 15.46 -14.32 -2.85
N GLY A 202 16.74 -14.43 -3.19
CA GLY A 202 17.39 -15.69 -3.55
C GLY A 202 16.96 -16.26 -4.91
N LEU A 203 16.55 -15.40 -5.85
CA LEU A 203 16.22 -15.76 -7.22
C LEU A 203 17.45 -15.83 -8.14
#